data_AF-A0A9J5ZDK8-F1
#
_entry.id   AF-A0A9J5ZDK8-F1
#
_cell.length_a   1.000
_cell.length_b   1.000
_cell.length_c   1.000
_cell.angle_alpha   90.00
_cell.angle_beta   90.00
_cell.angle_gamma   90.00
#
_symmetry.space_group_name_H-M   'P 1'
#
loop_
_entity.id
_entity.type
_entity.pdbx_description
1 polymer ?
#
loop_
_entity_poly.entity_id
_entity_poly.type
_entity_poly.pdbx_seq_one_letter_code
_entity_poly.pdbx_strand_id
1 'polypeptide(L)'
;MLHTGIVDEVLQIFILDANYTKEIRRSIGVSEMDKYLREETNIEQDDSSIINCEYKIQLLINEKMWLMHHIIATDVFEGDRKEVVDEAWRITVIQRCMDIVKRFLKNDDHNIIIE
;
A
#
# COMPACT_ATOMS: atom_id res chain seq x y z
N MET A 1 -5.29 7.10 -12.16
CA MET A 1 -3.82 7.23 -12.05
C MET A 1 -3.21 7.65 -13.38
N LEU A 2 -3.23 6.81 -14.42
CA LEU A 2 -2.69 7.24 -15.73
C LEU A 2 -3.40 8.48 -16.28
N HIS A 3 -4.73 8.43 -16.33
CA HIS A 3 -5.56 9.54 -16.83
C HIS A 3 -5.64 10.74 -15.86
N THR A 4 -5.04 10.63 -14.67
CA THR A 4 -5.02 11.69 -13.66
C THR A 4 -3.67 12.40 -13.60
N GLY A 5 -2.77 12.18 -14.58
CA GLY A 5 -1.53 12.94 -14.71
C GLY A 5 -0.28 12.29 -14.11
N ILE A 6 -0.26 10.97 -13.91
CA ILE A 6 0.94 10.29 -13.37
C ILE A 6 2.20 10.52 -14.22
N VAL A 7 2.05 10.72 -15.53
CA VAL A 7 3.17 11.01 -16.43
C VAL A 7 3.77 12.39 -16.11
N ASP A 8 2.92 13.40 -15.89
CA ASP A 8 3.35 14.75 -15.52
C ASP A 8 4.01 14.78 -14.14
N GLU A 9 3.53 13.95 -13.21
CA GLU A 9 4.11 13.78 -11.88
C GLU A 9 5.52 13.17 -11.95
N VAL A 10 5.70 12.11 -12.75
CA VAL A 10 7.01 11.45 -12.91
C VAL A 10 8.01 12.33 -13.65
N LEU A 11 7.54 13.09 -14.65
CA LEU A 11 8.39 13.99 -15.42
C LEU A 11 9.01 15.09 -14.55
N GLN A 12 8.27 15.62 -13.57
CA GLN A 12 8.77 16.66 -12.64
C GLN A 12 9.98 16.20 -11.82
N ILE A 13 10.10 14.90 -11.56
CA ILE A 13 11.20 14.35 -10.77
C ILE A 13 12.28 13.67 -11.63
N PHE A 14 12.12 13.61 -12.96
CA PHE A 14 13.06 12.91 -13.85
C PHE A 14 14.45 13.58 -13.86
N ILE A 15 15.50 12.76 -13.70
CA ILE A 15 16.90 13.19 -13.78
C ILE A 15 17.70 12.09 -14.47
N LEU A 16 18.45 12.46 -15.52
CA LEU A 16 19.19 11.53 -16.38
C LEU A 16 20.17 10.62 -15.62
N ASP A 17 20.90 11.08 -14.61
CA ASP A 17 21.87 10.22 -13.89
C ASP A 17 21.45 9.89 -12.45
N ALA A 18 20.15 9.97 -12.15
CA ALA A 18 19.68 9.68 -10.81
C ALA A 18 19.62 8.18 -10.50
N ASN A 19 19.77 7.85 -9.21
CA ASN A 19 19.65 6.49 -8.72
C ASN A 19 18.18 6.17 -8.38
N TYR A 20 17.54 5.32 -9.19
CA TYR A 20 16.13 4.91 -9.05
C TYR A 20 15.88 3.82 -8.02
N THR A 21 16.91 3.36 -7.32
CA THR A 21 16.76 2.39 -6.21
C THR A 21 16.50 3.07 -4.86
N LYS A 22 16.52 4.41 -4.81
CA LYS A 22 16.49 5.18 -3.57
C LYS A 22 15.30 6.13 -3.50
N GLU A 23 14.86 6.37 -2.27
CA GLU A 23 13.89 7.43 -1.92
C GLU A 23 12.63 7.40 -2.80
N ILE A 24 12.18 8.58 -3.23
CA ILE A 24 10.99 8.77 -4.07
C ILE A 24 11.11 8.10 -5.44
N ARG A 25 12.34 7.86 -5.93
CA ARG A 25 12.60 7.28 -7.25
C ARG A 25 12.43 5.76 -7.29
N ARG A 26 12.40 5.13 -6.11
CA ARG A 26 12.07 3.71 -5.93
C ARG A 26 10.56 3.44 -6.03
N SER A 27 9.74 4.47 -6.15
CA SER A 27 8.30 4.31 -6.30
C SER A 27 7.98 3.49 -7.55
N ILE A 28 7.02 2.57 -7.41
CA ILE A 28 6.55 1.74 -8.52
C ILE A 28 5.97 2.63 -9.61
N GLY A 29 6.34 2.38 -10.86
CA GLY A 29 5.99 3.18 -12.01
C GLY A 29 6.99 4.28 -12.34
N VAL A 30 7.80 4.76 -11.38
CA VAL A 30 8.83 5.80 -11.63
C VAL A 30 10.04 5.21 -12.35
N SER A 31 10.56 4.07 -11.87
CA SER A 31 11.64 3.32 -12.56
C SER A 31 11.20 2.82 -13.93
N GLU A 32 9.95 2.40 -14.06
CA GLU A 32 9.38 1.87 -15.29
C GLU A 32 9.20 2.98 -16.34
N MET A 33 8.81 4.20 -15.93
CA MET A 33 8.75 5.36 -16.84
C MET A 33 10.13 5.94 -17.16
N ASP A 34 11.13 5.76 -16.28
CA ASP A 34 12.51 6.21 -16.55
C ASP A 34 13.05 5.55 -17.82
N LYS A 35 12.75 4.27 -18.05
CA LYS A 35 13.05 3.58 -19.31
C LYS A 35 12.41 4.25 -20.53
N TYR A 36 11.11 4.54 -20.47
CA TYR A 36 10.40 5.23 -21.56
C TYR A 36 10.98 6.61 -21.86
N LEU A 37 11.29 7.39 -20.81
CA LEU A 37 11.88 8.73 -20.93
C LEU A 37 13.34 8.69 -21.43
N ARG A 38 14.08 7.61 -21.15
CA ARG A 38 15.44 7.36 -21.68
C ARG A 38 15.44 6.79 -23.09
N GLU A 39 14.46 5.98 -23.45
CA GLU A 39 14.30 5.45 -24.80
C GLU A 39 14.03 6.57 -25.82
N GLU A 40 13.41 7.69 -25.41
CA GLU A 40 13.38 8.92 -26.20
C GLU A 40 14.78 9.56 -26.42
N THR A 41 15.82 9.14 -25.67
CA THR A 41 17.19 9.67 -25.71
C THR A 41 18.30 8.63 -25.96
N ASN A 42 17.96 7.39 -26.32
CA ASN A 42 18.85 6.23 -26.53
C ASN A 42 19.69 5.82 -25.31
N ILE A 43 19.33 4.71 -24.65
CA ILE A 43 20.21 3.63 -24.11
C ILE A 43 19.30 2.59 -23.44
N GLU A 44 19.50 1.30 -23.75
CA GLU A 44 18.78 0.16 -23.17
C GLU A 44 19.47 -0.36 -21.89
N GLN A 45 18.71 -0.68 -20.83
CA GLN A 45 19.11 -1.71 -19.86
C GLN A 45 17.92 -2.43 -19.19
N ASP A 46 18.23 -3.67 -18.79
CA ASP A 46 17.47 -4.81 -18.26
C ASP A 46 16.73 -4.59 -16.92
N ASP A 47 15.46 -5.04 -16.87
CA ASP A 47 14.54 -4.94 -15.74
C ASP A 47 14.16 -6.34 -15.23
N SER A 48 14.34 -6.59 -13.93
CA SER A 48 13.45 -7.50 -13.19
C SER A 48 13.74 -7.45 -11.68
N SER A 49 12.91 -6.70 -10.95
CA SER A 49 12.65 -7.05 -9.55
C SER A 49 11.16 -6.89 -9.28
N ILE A 50 10.41 -7.94 -9.62
CA ILE A 50 9.00 -8.11 -9.23
C ILE A 50 8.95 -8.11 -7.69
N ILE A 51 8.34 -7.07 -7.12
CA ILE A 51 8.21 -6.90 -5.67
C ILE A 51 7.17 -7.92 -5.17
N ASN A 52 7.64 -8.96 -4.48
CA ASN A 52 6.78 -9.92 -3.80
C ASN A 52 6.24 -9.33 -2.48
N CYS A 53 5.09 -8.66 -2.53
CA CYS A 53 4.44 -8.02 -1.37
C CYS A 53 3.84 -9.02 -0.37
N GLU A 54 3.40 -10.20 -0.81
CA GLU A 54 2.68 -11.17 0.03
C GLU A 54 3.56 -11.79 1.12
N TYR A 55 4.83 -12.05 0.79
CA TYR A 55 5.78 -12.70 1.70
C TYR A 55 6.08 -11.88 2.96
N LYS A 56 6.06 -10.54 2.88
CA LYS A 56 6.42 -9.66 4.01
C LYS A 56 5.39 -9.68 5.14
N ILE A 57 4.10 -9.74 4.80
CA ILE A 57 3.02 -9.80 5.82
C ILE A 57 3.05 -11.17 6.50
N GLN A 58 3.22 -12.25 5.74
CA GLN A 58 3.35 -13.60 6.29
C GLN A 58 4.57 -13.72 7.23
N LEU A 59 5.69 -13.06 6.91
CA LEU A 59 6.86 -12.97 7.78
C LEU A 59 6.54 -12.36 9.15
N LEU A 60 5.80 -11.24 9.15
CA LEU A 60 5.42 -10.54 10.40
C LEU A 60 4.50 -11.40 11.27
N ILE A 61 3.58 -12.14 10.66
CA ILE A 61 2.67 -13.05 11.38
C ILE A 61 3.45 -14.24 11.95
N ASN A 62 4.25 -14.91 11.12
CA ASN A 62 4.82 -16.22 11.44
C ASN A 62 6.11 -16.12 12.26
N GLU A 63 7.02 -15.19 11.92
CA GLU A 63 8.32 -15.10 12.60
C GLU A 63 8.31 -14.16 13.80
N LYS A 64 7.54 -13.07 13.71
CA LYS A 64 7.46 -12.08 14.79
C LYS A 64 6.31 -12.34 15.76
N MET A 65 5.42 -13.29 15.45
CA MET A 65 4.26 -13.64 16.27
C MET A 65 3.39 -12.42 16.61
N TRP A 66 3.32 -11.46 15.70
CA TRP A 66 2.52 -10.25 15.92
C TRP A 66 1.04 -10.61 15.90
N LEU A 67 0.33 -10.25 16.97
CA LEU A 67 -1.12 -10.36 17.05
C LEU A 67 -1.75 -9.32 16.12
N MET A 68 -1.93 -9.70 14.86
CA MET A 68 -2.57 -8.87 13.85
C MET A 68 -4.04 -9.21 13.70
N HIS A 69 -4.90 -8.19 13.67
CA HIS A 69 -6.31 -8.36 13.34
C HIS A 69 -6.48 -8.32 11.81
N HIS A 70 -6.85 -9.45 11.20
CA HIS A 70 -7.14 -9.51 9.76
C HIS A 70 -8.51 -8.91 9.47
N ILE A 71 -8.55 -7.91 8.59
CA ILE A 71 -9.78 -7.25 8.13
C ILE A 71 -9.92 -7.57 6.64
N ILE A 72 -11.00 -8.28 6.31
CA ILE A 72 -11.29 -8.68 4.92
C ILE A 72 -12.06 -7.54 4.27
N ALA A 73 -11.47 -6.95 3.24
CA ALA A 73 -12.06 -5.87 2.46
C ALA A 73 -12.39 -6.30 1.02
N THR A 74 -12.42 -7.60 0.73
CA THR A 74 -12.61 -8.14 -0.63
C THR A 74 -13.87 -7.57 -1.30
N ASP A 75 -15.00 -7.62 -0.59
CA ASP A 75 -16.31 -7.15 -1.07
C ASP A 75 -16.32 -5.66 -1.47
N VAL A 76 -15.39 -4.86 -0.92
CA VAL A 76 -15.23 -3.43 -1.27
C VAL A 76 -14.67 -3.28 -2.68
N PHE A 77 -13.81 -4.19 -3.10
CA PHE A 77 -13.15 -4.14 -4.41
C PHE A 77 -13.93 -4.87 -5.51
N GLU A 78 -14.91 -5.71 -5.14
CA GLU A 78 -15.77 -6.43 -6.10
C GLU A 78 -16.99 -5.60 -6.57
N GLY A 79 -17.33 -4.52 -5.88
CA GLY A 79 -18.46 -3.65 -6.23
C GLY A 79 -18.11 -2.60 -7.30
N ASP A 80 -18.92 -2.51 -8.36
CA ASP A 80 -18.75 -1.45 -9.38
C ASP A 80 -19.51 -0.15 -9.02
N ARG A 81 -20.57 -0.28 -8.22
CA ARG A 81 -21.41 0.86 -7.84
C ARG A 81 -20.91 1.46 -6.54
N LYS A 82 -20.58 2.76 -6.58
CA LYS A 82 -20.10 3.52 -5.42
C LYS A 82 -20.93 3.31 -4.16
N GLU A 83 -22.25 3.35 -4.25
CA GLU A 83 -23.14 3.16 -3.08
C GLU A 83 -23.00 1.78 -2.43
N VAL A 84 -22.80 0.73 -3.24
CA VAL A 84 -22.60 -0.64 -2.77
C VAL A 84 -21.21 -0.79 -2.13
N VAL A 85 -20.20 -0.17 -2.74
CA VAL A 85 -18.82 -0.14 -2.23
C VAL A 85 -18.73 0.61 -0.91
N ASP A 86 -19.37 1.79 -0.82
CA ASP A 86 -19.37 2.63 0.38
C ASP A 86 -20.04 1.90 1.55
N GLU A 87 -21.15 1.19 1.29
CA GLU A 87 -21.82 0.38 2.30
C GLU A 87 -20.99 -0.84 2.72
N ALA A 88 -20.43 -1.56 1.74
CA ALA A 88 -19.52 -2.68 2.01
C ALA A 88 -18.32 -2.24 2.85
N TRP A 89 -17.71 -1.10 2.54
CA TRP A 89 -16.61 -0.51 3.30
C TRP A 89 -17.02 -0.18 4.74
N ARG A 90 -18.19 0.45 4.90
CA ARG A 90 -18.71 0.81 6.22
C ARG A 90 -18.92 -0.42 7.12
N ILE A 91 -19.50 -1.48 6.56
CA ILE A 91 -19.81 -2.71 7.32
C ILE A 91 -18.55 -3.56 7.56
N THR A 92 -17.78 -3.86 6.51
CA THR A 92 -16.71 -4.88 6.57
C THR A 92 -15.42 -4.33 7.17
N VAL A 93 -15.08 -3.07 6.87
CA VAL A 93 -13.83 -2.43 7.31
C VAL A 93 -14.07 -1.55 8.52
N ILE A 94 -14.89 -0.51 8.39
CA ILE A 94 -15.00 0.53 9.43
C ILE A 94 -15.57 -0.02 10.73
N GLN A 95 -16.70 -0.72 10.67
CA GLN A 95 -17.32 -1.28 11.87
C GLN A 95 -16.37 -2.25 12.59
N ARG A 96 -15.69 -3.12 11.83
CA ARG A 96 -14.73 -4.09 12.37
C ARG A 96 -13.54 -3.41 13.05
N CYS A 97 -12.94 -2.40 12.41
CA CYS A 97 -11.88 -1.58 12.98
C CYS A 97 -12.33 -0.90 14.29
N MET A 98 -13.51 -0.28 14.28
CA MET A 98 -14.05 0.41 15.45
C MET A 98 -14.27 -0.54 16.62
N ASP A 99 -14.77 -1.75 16.38
CA ASP A 99 -14.97 -2.74 17.43
C ASP A 99 -13.66 -3.25 18.04
N ILE A 100 -12.62 -3.42 17.20
CA ILE A 100 -11.27 -3.78 17.67
C ILE A 100 -10.70 -2.67 18.55
N VAL A 101 -10.72 -1.43 18.06
CA VAL A 101 -10.18 -0.26 18.80
C VAL A 101 -10.96 -0.04 20.09
N LYS A 102 -12.29 -0.15 20.08
CA LYS A 102 -13.11 -0.04 21.30
C LYS A 102 -12.77 -1.10 22.33
N ARG A 103 -12.53 -2.35 21.93
CA ARG A 103 -12.12 -3.43 22.85
C ARG A 103 -10.72 -3.17 23.40
N PHE A 104 -9.79 -2.76 22.54
CA PHE A 104 -8.44 -2.38 22.95
C PHE A 104 -8.47 -1.31 24.04
N LEU A 105 -9.14 -0.18 23.78
CA LEU A 105 -9.25 0.93 24.73
C LEU A 105 -9.96 0.56 26.04
N LYS A 106 -10.98 -0.31 26.00
CA LYS A 106 -11.71 -0.77 27.21
C LYS A 106 -10.92 -1.75 28.08
N ASN A 107 -10.01 -2.51 27.47
CA ASN A 107 -9.17 -3.47 28.19
C ASN A 107 -8.06 -2.76 28.99
N ASP A 108 -7.65 -1.56 28.58
CA ASP A 108 -6.69 -0.74 29.32
C ASP A 108 -7.26 -0.25 30.67
N ASP A 109 -8.57 -0.02 30.75
CA ASP A 109 -9.25 0.41 32.00
C ASP A 109 -9.25 -0.69 33.09
N HIS A 110 -9.12 -1.97 32.72
CA HIS A 110 -9.15 -3.10 33.66
C HIS A 110 -7.76 -3.53 34.16
N ASN A 111 -6.68 -2.94 33.62
CA ASN A 111 -5.30 -3.22 34.04
C ASN A 111 -4.71 -2.15 34.99
N ILE A 112 -5.52 -1.17 35.41
CA ILE A 112 -5.15 -0.20 36.47
C ILE A 112 -5.85 -0.61 37.77
N ILE A 113 -5.52 -1.78 38.30
CA ILE A 113 -5.62 -2.03 39.74
C ILE A 113 -4.19 -2.01 40.25
N ILE A 114 -3.75 -0.82 40.66
CA ILE A 114 -2.53 -0.64 41.44
C ILE A 114 -2.93 -0.89 42.89
N GLU A 115 -2.29 -1.87 43.50
CA GLU A 115 -2.33 -2.21 44.93
C GLU A 115 -1.80 -1.06 45.81
#